data_AF-A0A6J5JQ45-F1
#
_entry.id   AF-A0A6J5JQ45-F1
#
_cell.length_a   1.000
_cell.length_b   1.000
_cell.length_c   1.000
_cell.angle_alpha   90.00
_cell.angle_beta   90.00
_cell.angle_gamma   90.00
#
_symmetry.space_group_name_H-M   'P 1'
#
loop_
_entity.id
_entity.type
_entity.pdbx_description
1 polymer ?
#
loop_
_entity_poly.entity_id
_entity_poly.type
_entity_poly.pdbx_seq_one_letter_code
_entity_poly.pdbx_strand_id
1 'polypeptide(L)' 'MRAKDRVLAKHPEAVVVREVGTFSSGRIRYKVMLKPTARKVVGYGQRESWAWADACRALGL' A
#
# COMPACT_ATOMS: atom_id res chain seq x y z
N MET A 1 15.33 -4.73 -6.81
CA MET A 1 14.27 -3.72 -7.07
C MET A 1 13.25 -3.82 -5.94
N ARG A 2 12.91 -2.72 -5.25
CA ARG A 2 11.98 -2.79 -4.10
C ARG A 2 10.54 -2.95 -4.61
N ALA A 3 9.66 -3.53 -3.79
CA ALA A 3 8.25 -3.69 -4.14
C ALA A 3 7.57 -2.35 -4.50
N LYS A 4 7.92 -1.28 -3.77
CA LYS A 4 7.51 0.10 -4.05
C LYS A 4 7.87 0.52 -5.49
N ASP A 5 9.12 0.31 -5.89
CA ASP A 5 9.62 0.72 -7.21
C ASP A 5 8.89 -0.04 -8.34
N ARG A 6 8.60 -1.34 -8.14
CA ARG A 6 7.86 -2.16 -9.12
C ARG A 6 6.42 -1.68 -9.29
N VAL A 7 5.75 -1.35 -8.18
CA VAL A 7 4.39 -0.82 -8.22
C VAL A 7 4.38 0.57 -8.86
N LEU A 8 5.29 1.47 -8.48
CA LEU A 8 5.38 2.82 -9.03
C LEU A 8 5.77 2.84 -10.52
N ALA A 9 6.59 1.88 -10.98
CA ALA A 9 6.96 1.78 -12.39
C ALA A 9 5.74 1.54 -13.31
N LYS A 10 4.72 0.81 -12.83
CA LYS A 10 3.47 0.57 -13.58
C LYS A 10 2.34 1.52 -13.19
N HIS A 11 2.35 1.98 -11.94
CA HIS A 11 1.33 2.84 -11.35
C HIS A 11 2.02 4.02 -10.65
N PRO A 12 2.49 5.03 -11.39
CA PRO A 12 3.23 6.15 -10.83
C PRO A 12 2.39 7.02 -9.88
N GLU A 13 1.07 6.98 -10.02
CA GLU A 13 0.12 7.66 -9.12
C GLU A 13 -0.16 6.89 -7.82
N ALA A 14 0.45 5.70 -7.63
CA ALA A 14 0.19 4.91 -6.45
C ALA A 14 0.72 5.63 -5.20
N VAL A 15 -0.15 5.76 -4.19
CA VAL A 15 0.17 6.41 -2.93
C VAL A 15 -0.04 5.47 -1.77
N VAL A 16 0.79 5.65 -0.74
CA VAL A 16 0.61 5.00 0.55
C VAL A 16 -0.01 6.01 1.52
N VAL A 17 -1.04 5.57 2.23
CA VAL A 17 -1.70 6.35 3.27
C VAL A 17 -1.46 5.67 4.61
N ARG A 18 -0.95 6.45 5.56
CA ARG A 18 -0.82 6.03 6.95
C ARG A 18 -2.11 6.40 7.68
N GLU A 19 -2.81 5.38 8.15
CA GLU A 19 -3.95 5.53 9.03
C GLU A 19 -3.51 5.26 10.48
N VAL A 20 -3.88 6.18 11.37
CA VAL A 20 -3.65 6.05 12.81
C VAL A 20 -5.01 5.92 13.47
N GLY A 21 -5.23 4.85 14.23
CA GLY A 21 -6.53 4.53 14.81
C GLY A 21 -6.48 3.21 15.57
N THR A 22 -7.57 2.87 16.24
CA THR A 22 -7.67 1.62 17.03
C THR A 22 -8.05 0.46 16.11
N PHE A 23 -7.10 -0.01 15.29
CA PHE A 23 -7.32 -1.18 14.44
C PHE A 23 -7.06 -2.48 15.21
N SER A 24 -7.75 -3.54 14.83
CA SER A 24 -7.52 -4.90 15.36
C SER A 24 -6.07 -5.37 15.20
N SER A 25 -5.33 -4.82 14.23
CA SER A 25 -3.91 -5.10 13.99
C SER A 25 -2.95 -4.10 14.66
N GLY A 26 -3.40 -3.22 15.55
CA GLY A 26 -2.59 -2.21 16.24
C GLY A 26 -2.96 -0.76 15.91
N ARG A 27 -2.18 0.20 16.43
CA ARG A 27 -2.51 1.64 16.34
C ARG A 27 -2.28 2.27 14.97
N ILE A 28 -1.53 1.62 14.08
CA ILE A 28 -1.12 2.17 12.80
C ILE A 28 -1.32 1.11 11.71
N ARG A 29 -1.91 1.53 10.60
CA ARG A 29 -2.04 0.74 9.39
C ARG A 29 -1.61 1.59 8.19
N TYR A 30 -0.88 0.97 7.28
CA TYR A 30 -0.51 1.53 5.98
C TYR A 30 -1.39 0.86 4.93
N LYS A 31 -1.99 1.66 4.05
CA LYS A 31 -2.76 1.19 2.90
C LYS A 31 -2.19 1.78 1.63
N VAL A 32 -2.05 0.98 0.58
CA VAL A 32 -1.61 1.42 -0.75
C VAL A 32 -2.83 1.54 -1.65
N MET A 33 -2.96 2.68 -2.33
CA MET A 33 -4.01 2.97 -3.30
C MET A 33 -3.36 3.30 -4.64
N LEU A 34 -3.91 2.82 -5.75
CA LEU A 34 -3.33 3.07 -7.08
C LEU A 34 -3.42 4.52 -7.53
N LYS A 35 -4.35 5.28 -6.93
CA LYS A 35 -4.51 6.73 -7.10
C LYS A 35 -4.89 7.34 -5.75
N PRO A 36 -4.60 8.62 -5.50
CA PRO A 36 -5.01 9.29 -4.25
C PRO A 36 -6.53 9.28 -4.02
N THR A 37 -7.30 9.34 -5.10
CA THR A 37 -8.78 9.34 -5.07
C THR A 37 -9.39 7.94 -5.17
N ALA A 38 -8.56 6.89 -5.31
CA ALA A 38 -9.07 5.54 -5.48
C ALA A 38 -9.73 5.05 -4.19
N ARG A 39 -10.97 4.57 -4.29
CA ARG A 39 -11.66 3.90 -3.16
C ARG A 39 -11.08 2.52 -2.85
N LYS A 40 -10.48 1.87 -3.84
CA LYS A 40 -9.93 0.52 -3.70
C LYS A 40 -8.51 0.57 -3.16
N VAL A 41 -8.30 -0.08 -2.02
CA VAL A 41 -6.97 -0.38 -1.50
C VAL A 41 -6.45 -1.64 -2.17
N VAL A 42 -5.19 -1.62 -2.60
CA VAL A 42 -4.52 -2.74 -3.26
C VAL A 42 -3.53 -3.46 -2.37
N GLY A 43 -3.11 -2.86 -1.25
CA GLY A 43 -2.28 -3.55 -0.26
C GLY A 43 -2.37 -2.93 1.12
N TYR A 44 -2.18 -3.76 2.15
CA TYR A 44 -2.19 -3.35 3.55
C TYR A 44 -0.92 -3.80 4.28
N GLY A 45 -0.56 -3.07 5.34
CA GLY A 45 0.54 -3.48 6.21
C GLY A 45 0.61 -2.68 7.50
N GLN A 46 1.26 -3.23 8.54
CA GLN A 46 1.61 -2.47 9.74
C GLN A 46 2.87 -1.60 9.55
N ARG A 47 3.62 -1.86 8.48
CA ARG A 47 4.77 -1.07 8.01
C ARG A 47 4.54 -0.70 6.54
N GLU A 48 5.07 0.44 6.12
CA GLU A 48 4.97 0.89 4.71
C GLU A 48 5.52 -0.16 3.74
N SER A 49 6.67 -0.76 4.06
CA SER A 49 7.31 -1.79 3.24
C SER A 49 6.44 -3.04 3.06
N TRP A 50 5.65 -3.41 4.08
CA TRP A 50 4.73 -4.55 4.00
C TRP A 50 3.53 -4.24 3.13
N ALA A 51 2.97 -3.02 3.23
CA ALA A 51 1.86 -2.60 2.39
C ALA A 51 2.24 -2.56 0.91
N TRP A 52 3.47 -2.13 0.59
CA TRP A 52 4.01 -2.22 -0.78
C TRP A 52 4.25 -3.65 -1.24
N ALA A 53 4.73 -4.53 -0.38
CA ALA A 53 4.93 -5.94 -0.72
C ALA A 53 3.61 -6.65 -1.01
N ASP A 54 2.58 -6.39 -0.19
CA ASP A 54 1.23 -6.88 -0.38
C ASP A 54 0.60 -6.35 -1.68
N ALA A 55 0.74 -5.05 -1.95
CA ALA A 55 0.28 -4.45 -3.20
C ALA A 55 0.98 -5.05 -4.44
N CYS A 56 2.30 -5.26 -4.37
CA CYS A 56 3.06 -5.89 -5.44
C CYS A 56 2.55 -7.31 -5.72
N ARG A 57 2.24 -8.08 -4.67
CA ARG A 57 1.67 -9.43 -4.78
C ARG A 57 0.26 -9.41 -5.37
N ALA A 58 -0.61 -8.52 -4.89
CA ALA A 58 -1.98 -8.39 -5.33
C ALA A 58 -2.10 -7.96 -6.81
N LEU A 59 -1.11 -7.22 -7.31
CA LEU A 59 -1.03 -6.77 -8.70
C LEU A 59 -0.28 -7.75 -9.61
N GLY A 60 0.26 -8.85 -9.06
CA GLY A 60 1.02 -9.85 -9.81
C GLY A 60 2.34 -9.31 -10.37
N LEU A 61 2.98 -8.40 -9.63
CA LEU A 61 4.17 -7.67 -10.09
C LEU A 61 5.49 -8.26 -9.70
#